data_AF-A0A8T2VHU7-F1
#
_entry.id   AF-A0A8T2VHU7-F1
#
_cell.length_a   1.000
_cell.length_b   1.000
_cell.length_c   1.000
_cell.angle_alpha   90.00
_cell.angle_beta   90.00
_cell.angle_gamma   90.00
#
_symmetry.space_group_name_H-M   'P 1'
#
loop_
_entity.id
_entity.type
_entity.pdbx_description
1 polymer ?
#
loop_
_entity_poly.entity_id
_entity_poly.type
_entity_poly.pdbx_seq_one_letter_code
_entity_poly.pdbx_strand_id
1 'polypeptide(L)'
;MISSKNLSFFQRSTLSRASIAKTRNIDSINAGSSSNAVRHGTELTDDFADVICENNLLTVAGFGSLLSETSARSTFPELQNFRLGHVSGYRRLFGHGCSIFFDRGIARPETKEISSLSVEPHADSEIVVTLFEIDAGNPDVIRAFIQREHEFRFCAVVTHQLNRSNGSPAKEDRPAVICARNTDENYRQTRCPPEEWERRYGKHGLTSIWRDDVLPCRVYLRHCVLAATKLGSIAEASFLDGTVLADRTTTVREWLEKNPEIMDELPPPSLAQRYAGIASSEESSDLLNYRHGNREKKTIEPLKLFRITSVIKATGGFDPCFLFQGTLATLNGNGLPAHSSMSLFTAERSDTGTYSSLRTPSCSPDQPLTLYISYEHPSPKIKRARLDTAPYRYSLRDDVDDSLIACSRGLATEILFDTTINMAIWGAEIALSFPSLKEMQHFATCLRNVTTKNMSLASHPCAAFSTPRPLTPPGVAALTCITPEVSLLTGADSLTGAQGALLAPRPEDAASDADSPPPEEGK
;
A
#
# COMPACT_ATOMS: atom_id res chain seq x y z
N MET A 1 62.06 -25.96 30.17
CA MET A 1 61.02 -26.79 29.54
C MET A 1 60.31 -25.95 28.48
N ILE A 2 60.58 -26.25 27.21
CA ILE A 2 59.85 -25.92 25.95
C ILE A 2 58.97 -24.64 26.01
N SER A 3 59.48 -23.44 25.74
CA SER A 3 59.71 -22.74 24.46
C SER A 3 58.49 -22.49 23.55
N SER A 4 57.84 -21.35 23.80
CA SER A 4 57.55 -20.20 22.92
C SER A 4 57.37 -20.32 21.39
N LYS A 5 56.41 -19.48 20.91
CA LYS A 5 56.26 -18.79 19.59
C LYS A 5 55.35 -19.47 18.56
N ASN A 6 54.30 -18.74 18.17
CA ASN A 6 53.76 -18.77 16.80
C ASN A 6 53.70 -17.34 16.26
N LEU A 7 54.54 -17.11 15.24
CA LEU A 7 54.53 -15.97 14.34
C LEU A 7 53.57 -16.25 13.17
N SER A 8 53.06 -15.16 12.60
CA SER A 8 52.56 -14.97 11.24
C SER A 8 53.05 -15.96 10.17
N PHE A 9 52.15 -16.45 9.32
CA PHE A 9 52.47 -16.78 7.92
C PHE A 9 51.27 -16.55 7.01
N PHE A 10 51.35 -15.47 6.23
CA PHE A 10 50.69 -15.30 4.94
C PHE A 10 51.52 -16.11 3.93
N GLN A 11 50.94 -17.08 3.23
CA GLN A 11 51.55 -17.57 2.00
C GLN A 11 50.51 -18.02 0.98
N ARG A 12 50.63 -17.41 -0.19
CA ARG A 12 49.89 -17.63 -1.43
C ARG A 12 50.01 -19.08 -1.88
N SER A 13 48.90 -19.70 -2.28
CA SER A 13 48.93 -20.87 -3.17
C SER A 13 48.40 -20.46 -4.54
N THR A 14 49.30 -20.48 -5.51
CA THR A 14 49.03 -20.38 -6.95
C THR A 14 48.65 -21.75 -7.48
N LEU A 15 47.43 -21.92 -8.01
CA LEU A 15 47.09 -23.07 -8.85
C LEU A 15 46.38 -22.61 -10.14
N SER A 16 47.18 -22.65 -11.20
CA SER A 16 46.90 -23.10 -12.57
C SER A 16 45.53 -22.81 -13.19
N ARG A 17 45.52 -21.85 -14.12
CA ARG A 17 44.51 -21.68 -15.18
C ARG A 17 44.70 -22.74 -16.25
N ALA A 18 43.66 -23.53 -16.53
CA ALA A 18 43.50 -24.24 -17.80
C ALA A 18 42.34 -23.62 -18.59
N SER A 19 42.65 -23.28 -19.83
CA SER A 19 41.88 -22.49 -20.78
C SER A 19 40.87 -23.32 -21.56
N ILE A 20 39.62 -22.84 -21.73
CA ILE A 20 38.75 -23.26 -22.84
C ILE A 20 38.11 -22.01 -23.47
N ALA A 21 38.08 -22.03 -24.80
CA ALA A 21 38.13 -20.91 -25.72
C ALA A 21 36.87 -20.03 -25.78
N LYS A 22 37.11 -18.73 -25.97
CA LYS A 22 36.11 -17.69 -26.24
C LYS A 22 36.15 -17.37 -27.74
N THR A 23 35.11 -17.74 -28.48
CA THR A 23 34.95 -17.36 -29.89
C THR A 23 34.72 -15.85 -29.96
N ARG A 24 35.66 -15.13 -30.55
CA ARG A 24 35.50 -13.73 -30.96
C ARG A 24 34.67 -13.71 -32.24
N ASN A 25 33.64 -12.86 -32.27
CA ASN A 25 33.22 -12.28 -33.53
C ASN A 25 33.41 -10.76 -33.44
N ILE A 26 34.04 -10.25 -34.48
CA ILE A 26 34.44 -8.85 -34.69
C ILE A 26 33.25 -8.17 -35.35
N ASP A 27 32.83 -7.03 -34.80
CA ASP A 27 32.54 -5.84 -35.61
C ASP A 27 32.73 -4.60 -34.75
N SER A 28 33.34 -3.60 -35.36
CA SER A 28 34.10 -2.53 -34.75
C SER A 28 33.46 -1.16 -34.98
N ILE A 29 33.58 -0.32 -33.96
CA ILE A 29 33.64 1.15 -33.96
C ILE A 29 32.32 1.90 -34.12
N ASN A 30 31.84 2.43 -32.98
CA ASN A 30 31.63 3.87 -32.86
C ASN A 30 32.18 4.32 -31.50
N ALA A 31 33.23 5.14 -31.54
CA ALA A 31 33.90 5.69 -30.37
C ALA A 31 33.14 6.95 -29.91
N GLY A 32 32.54 6.87 -28.72
CA GLY A 32 31.91 7.99 -28.04
C GLY A 32 31.53 7.59 -26.61
N SER A 33 32.26 8.11 -25.62
CA SER A 33 31.98 8.10 -24.18
C SER A 33 31.50 6.77 -23.56
N SER A 34 32.45 5.93 -23.13
CA SER A 34 32.18 4.65 -22.46
C SER A 34 31.71 4.84 -21.01
N SER A 35 30.41 4.98 -20.79
CA SER A 35 29.80 4.44 -19.57
C SER A 35 29.73 2.92 -19.74
N ASN A 36 30.42 2.15 -18.90
CA ASN A 36 30.23 0.70 -18.82
C ASN A 36 28.80 0.42 -18.34
N ALA A 37 27.82 0.42 -19.24
CA ALA A 37 26.45 0.09 -18.91
C ALA A 37 26.37 -1.42 -18.62
N VAL A 38 26.03 -1.78 -17.38
CA VAL A 38 25.87 -3.17 -16.98
C VAL A 38 24.77 -3.81 -17.81
N ARG A 39 25.06 -4.99 -18.37
CA ARG A 39 24.10 -5.71 -19.20
C ARG A 39 23.03 -6.37 -18.34
N HIS A 40 21.77 -6.20 -18.72
CA HIS A 40 20.64 -6.89 -18.12
C HIS A 40 20.89 -8.41 -18.08
N GLY A 41 20.61 -9.04 -16.94
CA GLY A 41 20.79 -10.47 -16.71
C GLY A 41 22.22 -10.91 -16.34
N THR A 42 23.18 -9.98 -16.27
CA THR A 42 24.55 -10.29 -15.86
C THR A 42 24.60 -10.68 -14.39
N GLU A 43 25.25 -11.79 -14.06
CA GLU A 43 25.54 -12.16 -12.68
C GLU A 43 26.62 -11.24 -12.09
N LEU A 44 26.38 -10.78 -10.87
CA LEU A 44 27.20 -9.83 -10.14
C LEU A 44 28.06 -10.55 -9.11
N THR A 45 29.20 -9.94 -8.80
CA THR A 45 29.99 -10.25 -7.61
C THR A 45 29.35 -9.64 -6.35
N ASP A 46 29.69 -10.18 -5.19
CA ASP A 46 29.13 -9.77 -3.89
C ASP A 46 29.54 -8.35 -3.45
N ASP A 47 30.47 -7.69 -4.18
CA ASP A 47 30.82 -6.29 -3.99
C ASP A 47 29.88 -5.32 -4.72
N PHE A 48 29.03 -5.82 -5.63
CA PHE A 48 28.06 -5.06 -6.42
C PHE A 48 28.63 -3.85 -7.17
N ALA A 49 29.95 -3.80 -7.39
CA ALA A 49 30.64 -2.59 -7.85
C ALA A 49 30.09 -2.05 -9.18
N ASP A 50 29.61 -2.95 -10.05
CA ASP A 50 29.09 -2.60 -11.37
C ASP A 50 27.75 -1.84 -11.33
N VAL A 51 26.96 -1.99 -10.26
CA VAL A 51 25.57 -1.47 -10.18
C VAL A 51 25.36 -0.43 -9.09
N ILE A 52 26.40 -0.08 -8.35
CA ILE A 52 26.38 1.04 -7.38
C ILE A 52 26.39 2.36 -8.15
N CYS A 53 25.45 3.25 -7.85
CA CYS A 53 25.42 4.58 -8.45
C CYS A 53 26.36 5.57 -7.75
N GLU A 54 26.63 6.71 -8.39
CA GLU A 54 27.67 7.69 -7.98
C GLU A 54 27.54 8.22 -6.53
N ASN A 55 26.35 8.12 -5.94
CA ASN A 55 26.07 8.50 -4.54
C ASN A 55 26.26 7.34 -3.55
N ASN A 56 26.94 6.26 -3.93
CA ASN A 56 27.13 5.03 -3.15
C ASN A 56 25.82 4.33 -2.74
N LEU A 57 24.75 4.49 -3.54
CA LEU A 57 23.52 3.73 -3.34
C LEU A 57 23.49 2.50 -4.24
N LEU A 58 22.94 1.42 -3.71
CA LEU A 58 22.61 0.22 -4.45
C LEU A 58 21.09 0.08 -4.55
N THR A 59 20.55 0.00 -5.76
CA THR A 59 19.12 -0.24 -5.95
C THR A 59 18.82 -1.75 -5.89
N VAL A 60 17.86 -2.14 -5.05
CA VAL A 60 17.39 -3.53 -4.91
C VAL A 60 16.00 -3.67 -5.53
N ALA A 61 15.81 -4.70 -6.35
CA ALA A 61 14.52 -5.09 -6.91
C ALA A 61 13.87 -6.22 -6.09
N GLY A 62 12.91 -5.86 -5.24
CA GLY A 62 12.16 -6.79 -4.39
C GLY A 62 10.94 -7.39 -5.07
N PHE A 63 10.83 -8.73 -5.12
CA PHE A 63 9.75 -9.41 -5.86
C PHE A 63 8.88 -10.38 -5.03
N GLY A 64 9.32 -10.75 -3.83
CA GLY A 64 8.60 -11.63 -2.89
C GLY A 64 8.24 -10.90 -1.60
N SER A 65 8.72 -11.37 -0.45
CA SER A 65 8.50 -10.65 0.83
C SER A 65 8.99 -9.20 0.83
N LEU A 66 9.97 -8.84 0.00
CA LEU A 66 10.46 -7.47 -0.16
C LEU A 66 9.46 -6.53 -0.89
N LEU A 67 8.33 -7.05 -1.41
CA LEU A 67 7.19 -6.22 -1.79
C LEU A 67 6.59 -5.47 -0.57
N SER A 68 6.79 -5.99 0.64
CA SER A 68 6.42 -5.31 1.88
C SER A 68 7.58 -4.45 2.37
N GLU A 69 7.35 -3.14 2.47
CA GLU A 69 8.32 -2.22 3.05
C GLU A 69 8.69 -2.59 4.49
N THR A 70 7.72 -3.04 5.30
CA THR A 70 7.98 -3.55 6.64
C THR A 70 8.94 -4.74 6.63
N SER A 71 8.76 -5.69 5.70
CA SER A 71 9.70 -6.81 5.58
C SER A 71 11.05 -6.39 5.00
N ALA A 72 11.11 -5.35 4.16
CA ALA A 72 12.38 -4.81 3.65
C ALA A 72 13.14 -4.10 4.78
N ARG A 73 12.47 -3.25 5.56
CA ARG A 73 13.04 -2.53 6.72
C ARG A 73 13.50 -3.46 7.85
N SER A 74 12.95 -4.66 7.96
CA SER A 74 13.48 -5.67 8.90
C SER A 74 14.93 -6.11 8.59
N THR A 75 15.42 -5.85 7.38
CA THR A 75 16.83 -6.06 6.99
C THR A 75 17.55 -4.75 6.70
N PHE A 76 16.84 -3.77 6.14
CA PHE A 76 17.38 -2.47 5.75
C PHE A 76 16.59 -1.34 6.44
N PRO A 77 16.79 -1.10 7.75
CA PRO A 77 15.98 -0.12 8.50
C PRO A 77 15.95 1.27 7.85
N GLU A 78 17.10 1.68 7.31
CA GLU A 78 17.34 2.99 6.68
C GLU A 78 17.20 2.97 5.15
N LEU A 79 16.48 1.99 4.57
CA LEU A 79 16.25 1.98 3.11
C LEU A 79 15.56 3.27 2.64
N GLN A 80 15.88 3.67 1.41
CA GLN A 80 15.40 4.91 0.79
C GLN A 80 14.51 4.63 -0.44
N ASN A 81 13.65 5.61 -0.76
CA ASN A 81 12.77 5.68 -1.94
C ASN A 81 12.04 4.38 -2.32
N PHE A 82 11.37 3.75 -1.34
CA PHE A 82 10.56 2.55 -1.57
C PHE A 82 9.41 2.84 -2.55
N ARG A 83 9.50 2.28 -3.75
CA ARG A 83 8.61 2.59 -4.88
C ARG A 83 8.31 1.37 -5.74
N LEU A 84 7.35 1.49 -6.64
CA LEU A 84 7.06 0.45 -7.62
C LEU A 84 8.01 0.54 -8.81
N GLY A 85 8.38 -0.62 -9.32
CA GLY A 85 9.12 -0.74 -10.57
C GLY A 85 8.72 -1.99 -11.32
N HIS A 86 9.37 -2.15 -12.46
CA HIS A 86 9.11 -3.20 -13.41
C HIS A 86 10.42 -3.80 -13.91
N VAL A 87 10.43 -5.13 -14.08
CA VAL A 87 11.55 -5.91 -14.64
C VAL A 87 11.01 -6.86 -15.71
N SER A 88 11.47 -6.70 -16.94
CA SER A 88 11.21 -7.63 -18.05
C SER A 88 12.20 -8.80 -18.05
N GLY A 89 11.85 -9.88 -18.75
CA GLY A 89 12.71 -11.04 -18.97
C GLY A 89 12.82 -12.01 -17.78
N TYR A 90 11.98 -11.83 -16.77
CA TYR A 90 11.95 -12.66 -15.57
C TYR A 90 10.52 -13.05 -15.21
N ARG A 91 10.34 -14.23 -14.60
CA ARG A 91 9.08 -14.64 -13.97
C ARG A 91 9.31 -15.06 -12.52
N ARG A 92 8.27 -14.97 -11.70
CA ARG A 92 8.28 -15.44 -10.31
C ARG A 92 7.88 -16.91 -10.22
N LEU A 93 8.57 -17.66 -9.37
CA LEU A 93 8.39 -19.10 -9.20
C LEU A 93 8.42 -19.50 -7.71
N PHE A 94 7.42 -20.25 -7.27
CA PHE A 94 7.39 -20.92 -5.96
C PHE A 94 8.10 -22.29 -5.98
N GLY A 95 9.43 -22.26 -6.11
CA GLY A 95 10.27 -23.47 -6.22
C GLY A 95 11.46 -23.49 -5.26
N HIS A 96 11.52 -22.60 -4.27
CA HIS A 96 12.67 -22.46 -3.38
C HIS A 96 12.39 -22.93 -1.95
N GLY A 97 12.93 -24.08 -1.54
CA GLY A 97 12.86 -24.61 -0.18
C GLY A 97 13.74 -23.80 0.78
N CYS A 98 13.13 -22.89 1.54
CA CYS A 98 13.86 -21.99 2.42
C CYS A 98 14.00 -22.56 3.84
N SER A 99 15.23 -22.80 4.30
CA SER A 99 15.52 -23.39 5.62
C SER A 99 14.86 -22.64 6.77
N ILE A 100 14.74 -21.31 6.66
CA ILE A 100 14.15 -20.46 7.70
C ILE A 100 12.67 -20.77 7.95
N PHE A 101 11.95 -21.34 6.98
CA PHE A 101 10.54 -21.72 7.16
C PHE A 101 10.39 -22.92 8.08
N PHE A 102 11.33 -23.86 8.02
CA PHE A 102 11.39 -24.99 8.93
C PHE A 102 11.78 -24.53 10.33
N ASP A 103 12.82 -23.70 10.44
CA ASP A 103 13.29 -23.16 11.72
C ASP A 103 12.21 -22.33 12.45
N ARG A 104 11.29 -21.72 11.69
CA ARG A 104 10.18 -20.92 12.21
C ARG A 104 8.88 -21.72 12.41
N GLY A 105 8.87 -23.01 12.07
CA GLY A 105 7.69 -23.87 12.20
C GLY A 105 6.53 -23.48 11.28
N ILE A 106 6.81 -22.87 10.13
CA ILE A 106 5.79 -22.49 9.12
C ILE A 106 5.84 -23.34 7.85
N ALA A 107 6.88 -24.16 7.68
CA ALA A 107 6.94 -25.18 6.65
C ALA A 107 6.03 -26.37 7.03
N ARG A 108 5.36 -26.97 6.04
CA ARG A 108 4.60 -28.22 6.20
C ARG A 108 5.19 -29.31 5.29
N PRO A 109 6.20 -30.06 5.75
CA PRO A 109 6.89 -31.05 4.92
C PRO A 109 5.99 -32.15 4.40
N GLU A 110 4.97 -32.54 5.17
CA GLU A 110 4.04 -33.63 4.87
C GLU A 110 3.18 -33.32 3.64
N THR A 111 2.78 -32.05 3.48
CA THR A 111 2.01 -31.55 2.34
C THR A 111 2.89 -30.91 1.27
N LYS A 112 4.21 -30.86 1.49
CA LYS A 112 5.20 -30.15 0.67
C LYS A 112 4.95 -28.64 0.55
N GLU A 113 4.13 -28.02 1.40
CA GLU A 113 3.90 -26.57 1.46
C GLU A 113 5.09 -25.88 2.15
N ILE A 114 6.24 -25.88 1.47
CA ILE A 114 7.55 -25.47 2.03
C ILE A 114 8.25 -24.41 1.19
N SER A 115 7.72 -24.06 0.00
CA SER A 115 8.44 -23.21 -0.93
C SER A 115 8.22 -21.72 -0.65
N SER A 116 9.30 -20.97 -0.86
CA SER A 116 9.36 -19.52 -0.97
C SER A 116 9.48 -19.13 -2.45
N LEU A 117 9.54 -17.82 -2.70
CA LEU A 117 9.68 -17.27 -4.04
C LEU A 117 11.13 -17.22 -4.51
N SER A 118 11.26 -17.34 -5.83
CA SER A 118 12.47 -17.04 -6.60
C SER A 118 12.06 -16.39 -7.92
N VAL A 119 13.02 -15.88 -8.68
CA VAL A 119 12.81 -15.51 -10.09
C VAL A 119 13.75 -16.28 -10.99
N GLU A 120 13.30 -16.61 -12.19
CA GLU A 120 14.13 -17.21 -13.23
C GLU A 120 13.97 -16.45 -14.55
N PRO A 121 14.99 -16.46 -15.43
CA PRO A 121 14.87 -15.87 -16.76
C PRO A 121 13.71 -16.47 -17.54
N HIS A 122 12.89 -15.61 -18.12
CA HIS A 122 11.77 -15.98 -18.98
C HIS A 122 11.46 -14.82 -19.92
N ALA A 123 11.88 -14.94 -21.18
CA ALA A 123 11.96 -13.83 -22.13
C ALA A 123 10.64 -13.07 -22.31
N ASP A 124 9.51 -13.80 -22.29
CA ASP A 124 8.18 -13.25 -22.55
C ASP A 124 7.45 -12.80 -21.28
N SER A 125 8.11 -12.86 -20.12
CA SER A 125 7.51 -12.45 -18.84
C SER A 125 8.06 -11.15 -18.33
N GLU A 126 7.23 -10.51 -17.53
CA GLU A 126 7.50 -9.23 -16.95
C GLU A 126 6.88 -9.19 -15.54
N ILE A 127 7.59 -8.62 -14.58
CA ILE A 127 7.17 -8.62 -13.17
C ILE A 127 7.21 -7.22 -12.57
N VAL A 128 6.17 -6.91 -11.81
CA VAL A 128 6.14 -5.75 -10.93
C VAL A 128 6.91 -6.08 -9.66
N VAL A 129 7.84 -5.19 -9.32
CA VAL A 129 8.73 -5.27 -8.17
C VAL A 129 8.61 -4.00 -7.33
N THR A 130 9.17 -4.04 -6.13
CA THR A 130 9.54 -2.83 -5.40
C THR A 130 10.98 -2.47 -5.70
N LEU A 131 11.26 -1.18 -5.82
CA LEU A 131 12.61 -0.62 -5.92
C LEU A 131 12.87 0.19 -4.66
N PHE A 132 14.05 0.01 -4.09
CA PHE A 132 14.53 0.83 -2.97
C PHE A 132 16.04 0.85 -2.97
N GLU A 133 16.62 1.91 -2.43
CA GLU A 133 18.06 2.05 -2.30
C GLU A 133 18.54 1.69 -0.91
N ILE A 134 19.72 1.05 -0.86
CA ILE A 134 20.48 0.79 0.36
C ILE A 134 21.86 1.45 0.26
N ASP A 135 22.43 1.83 1.40
CA ASP A 135 23.75 2.46 1.46
C ASP A 135 24.85 1.42 1.22
N ALA A 136 25.41 1.43 0.01
CA ALA A 136 26.52 0.55 -0.37
C ALA A 136 27.86 1.01 0.20
N GLY A 137 27.96 2.26 0.66
CA GLY A 137 29.10 2.76 1.41
C GLY A 137 29.19 2.16 2.81
N ASN A 138 28.12 1.53 3.32
CA ASN A 138 28.10 0.82 4.59
C ASN A 138 28.28 -0.70 4.40
N PRO A 139 29.45 -1.28 4.75
CA PRO A 139 29.71 -2.71 4.58
C PRO A 139 28.77 -3.60 5.37
N ASP A 140 28.17 -3.13 6.46
CA ASP A 140 27.26 -3.93 7.29
C ASP A 140 25.92 -4.13 6.59
N VAL A 141 25.47 -3.11 5.84
CA VAL A 141 24.26 -3.15 5.02
C VAL A 141 24.44 -4.15 3.86
N ILE A 142 25.59 -4.13 3.19
CA ILE A 142 25.93 -5.10 2.14
C ILE A 142 26.02 -6.53 2.70
N ARG A 143 26.67 -6.73 3.85
CA ARG A 143 26.69 -8.05 4.50
C ARG A 143 25.29 -8.52 4.90
N ALA A 144 24.43 -7.64 5.40
CA ALA A 144 23.05 -7.98 5.73
C ALA A 144 22.25 -8.39 4.48
N PHE A 145 22.47 -7.72 3.34
CA PHE A 145 21.86 -8.10 2.07
C PHE A 145 22.30 -9.51 1.62
N ILE A 146 23.62 -9.74 1.57
CA ILE A 146 24.19 -11.03 1.18
C ILE A 146 23.71 -12.15 2.11
N GLN A 147 23.72 -11.91 3.42
CA GLN A 147 23.28 -12.91 4.40
C GLN A 147 21.79 -13.24 4.27
N ARG A 148 20.95 -12.25 3.97
CA ARG A 148 19.51 -12.45 3.79
C ARG A 148 19.21 -13.29 2.56
N GLU A 149 19.90 -13.02 1.45
CA GLU A 149 19.61 -13.60 0.14
C GLU A 149 20.71 -14.60 -0.29
N HIS A 150 21.40 -15.22 0.68
CA HIS A 150 22.62 -15.98 0.45
C HIS A 150 22.46 -17.18 -0.50
N GLU A 151 21.26 -17.75 -0.61
CA GLU A 151 20.96 -18.85 -1.53
C GLU A 151 20.95 -18.41 -3.00
N PHE A 152 20.62 -17.14 -3.27
CA PHE A 152 20.30 -16.63 -4.59
C PHE A 152 21.54 -16.17 -5.37
N ARG A 153 21.42 -16.15 -6.70
CA ARG A 153 22.36 -15.44 -7.57
C ARG A 153 21.99 -13.96 -7.59
N PHE A 154 22.98 -13.09 -7.54
CA PHE A 154 22.74 -11.65 -7.72
C PHE A 154 22.86 -11.31 -9.20
N CYS A 155 21.79 -10.79 -9.80
CA CYS A 155 21.78 -10.40 -11.19
C CYS A 155 21.50 -8.91 -11.34
N ALA A 156 22.24 -8.25 -12.23
CA ALA A 156 21.94 -6.91 -12.67
C ALA A 156 20.71 -6.92 -13.58
N VAL A 157 19.75 -6.07 -13.30
CA VAL A 157 18.58 -5.85 -14.15
C VAL A 157 18.41 -4.36 -14.43
N VAL A 158 17.92 -4.05 -15.61
CA VAL A 158 17.41 -2.72 -15.94
C VAL A 158 15.97 -2.66 -15.45
N THR A 159 15.67 -1.61 -14.69
CA THR A 159 14.35 -1.40 -14.09
C THR A 159 13.70 -0.15 -14.62
N HIS A 160 12.38 -0.19 -14.75
CA HIS A 160 11.58 1.00 -15.05
C HIS A 160 10.70 1.31 -13.85
N GLN A 161 10.84 2.50 -13.28
CA GLN A 161 9.96 2.92 -12.18
C GLN A 161 8.52 3.06 -12.70
N LEU A 162 7.53 2.61 -11.94
CA LEU A 162 6.13 2.74 -12.32
C LEU A 162 5.46 3.89 -11.56
N ASN A 163 4.63 4.66 -12.25
CA ASN A 163 3.73 5.59 -11.59
C ASN A 163 2.57 4.82 -10.95
N ARG A 164 2.35 5.01 -9.63
CA ARG A 164 1.31 4.30 -8.87
C ARG A 164 -0.10 4.55 -9.37
N SER A 165 -0.40 5.69 -9.99
CA SER A 165 -1.77 6.03 -10.40
C SER A 165 -2.22 5.39 -11.71
N ASN A 166 -1.30 5.10 -12.62
CA ASN A 166 -1.63 4.62 -13.97
C ASN A 166 -0.72 3.49 -14.50
N GLY A 167 0.30 3.08 -13.74
CA GLY A 167 1.26 2.05 -14.15
C GLY A 167 2.21 2.46 -15.28
N SER A 168 2.23 3.72 -15.70
CA SER A 168 3.12 4.15 -16.78
C SER A 168 4.58 4.20 -16.29
N PRO A 169 5.56 3.78 -17.11
CA PRO A 169 6.97 3.92 -16.76
C PRO A 169 7.36 5.40 -16.58
N ALA A 170 8.04 5.71 -15.48
CA ALA A 170 8.73 6.97 -15.27
C ALA A 170 10.02 6.99 -16.11
N LYS A 171 10.47 8.18 -16.49
CA LYS A 171 11.42 8.45 -17.59
C LYS A 171 12.85 7.91 -17.44
N GLU A 172 13.18 7.09 -16.44
CA GLU A 172 14.57 6.68 -16.20
C GLU A 172 14.72 5.17 -15.95
N ASP A 173 15.51 4.55 -16.82
CA ASP A 173 16.05 3.22 -16.66
C ASP A 173 17.15 3.26 -15.60
N ARG A 174 17.04 2.44 -14.55
CA ARG A 174 18.08 2.34 -13.52
C ARG A 174 18.53 0.89 -13.33
N PRO A 175 19.85 0.63 -13.26
CA PRO A 175 20.35 -0.68 -12.88
C PRO A 175 19.94 -0.98 -11.43
N ALA A 176 19.54 -2.23 -11.19
CA ALA A 176 19.24 -2.74 -9.86
C ALA A 176 19.74 -4.18 -9.73
N VAL A 177 19.81 -4.67 -8.49
CA VAL A 177 20.07 -6.07 -8.18
C VAL A 177 18.75 -6.81 -7.99
N ILE A 178 18.57 -7.91 -8.72
CA ILE A 178 17.54 -8.91 -8.44
C ILE A 178 18.18 -10.20 -7.94
N CYS A 179 17.54 -10.85 -6.98
CA CYS A 179 17.98 -12.14 -6.42
C CYS A 179 17.35 -13.28 -7.22
N ALA A 180 18.09 -13.79 -8.22
CA ALA A 180 17.61 -14.84 -9.12
C ALA A 180 17.87 -16.25 -8.56
N ARG A 181 17.05 -17.20 -9.02
CA ARG A 181 17.19 -18.63 -8.74
C ARG A 181 18.62 -19.10 -9.01
N ASN A 182 19.15 -19.84 -8.06
CA ASN A 182 20.44 -20.51 -8.18
C ASN A 182 20.25 -21.99 -8.54
N THR A 183 21.34 -22.76 -8.64
CA THR A 183 21.31 -24.22 -8.65
C THR A 183 21.89 -24.75 -7.35
N ASP A 184 21.49 -25.96 -6.93
CA ASP A 184 22.05 -26.57 -5.72
C ASP A 184 23.57 -26.78 -5.88
N GLU A 185 24.01 -27.16 -7.07
CA GLU A 185 25.42 -27.35 -7.40
C GLU A 185 26.21 -26.05 -7.21
N ASN A 186 25.79 -24.96 -7.87
CA ASN A 186 26.50 -23.70 -7.76
C ASN A 186 26.46 -23.13 -6.34
N TYR A 187 25.31 -23.22 -5.65
CA TYR A 187 25.18 -22.75 -4.28
C TYR A 187 26.09 -23.51 -3.31
N ARG A 188 26.16 -24.85 -3.42
CA ARG A 188 27.07 -25.68 -2.61
C ARG A 188 28.53 -25.39 -2.87
N GLN A 189 28.90 -25.16 -4.14
CA GLN A 189 30.28 -24.84 -4.51
C GLN A 189 30.74 -23.45 -4.05
N THR A 190 29.83 -22.46 -4.03
CA THR A 190 30.22 -21.05 -3.87
C THR A 190 29.93 -20.47 -2.49
N ARG A 191 28.79 -20.83 -1.87
CA ARG A 191 28.30 -20.15 -0.65
C ARG A 191 27.87 -21.08 0.47
N CYS A 192 27.73 -22.39 0.21
CA CYS A 192 27.20 -23.34 1.18
C CYS A 192 28.05 -24.62 1.24
N PRO A 193 29.23 -24.57 1.90
CA PRO A 193 30.06 -25.75 2.08
C PRO A 193 29.29 -26.88 2.83
N PRO A 194 29.77 -28.13 2.77
CA PRO A 194 29.01 -29.30 3.27
C PRO A 194 28.50 -29.17 4.71
N GLU A 195 29.31 -28.61 5.61
CA GLU A 195 28.92 -28.38 7.01
C GLU A 195 27.81 -27.34 7.15
N GLU A 196 27.81 -26.30 6.32
CA GLU A 196 26.77 -25.28 6.30
C GLU A 196 25.48 -25.81 5.68
N TRP A 197 25.59 -26.68 4.67
CA TRP A 197 24.45 -27.39 4.10
C TRP A 197 23.78 -28.27 5.14
N GLU A 198 24.57 -29.08 5.87
CA GLU A 198 24.04 -29.96 6.91
C GLU A 198 23.36 -29.15 8.02
N ARG A 199 24.01 -28.08 8.47
CA ARG A 199 23.48 -27.18 9.52
C ARG A 199 22.17 -26.51 9.11
N ARG A 200 21.98 -26.14 7.84
CA ARG A 200 20.78 -25.42 7.36
C ARG A 200 19.67 -26.33 6.86
N TYR A 201 20.04 -27.34 6.07
CA TYR A 201 19.12 -28.12 5.24
C TYR A 201 19.14 -29.61 5.60
N GLY A 202 20.32 -30.18 5.87
CA GLY A 202 20.48 -31.59 6.22
C GLY A 202 19.68 -31.99 7.47
N LYS A 203 19.70 -31.14 8.51
CA LYS A 203 18.86 -31.32 9.72
C LYS A 203 17.34 -31.41 9.45
N HIS A 204 16.88 -30.91 8.30
CA HIS A 204 15.48 -30.94 7.87
C HIS A 204 15.21 -32.02 6.82
N GLY A 205 16.20 -32.88 6.53
CA GLY A 205 16.10 -33.92 5.50
C GLY A 205 16.09 -33.41 4.07
N LEU A 206 16.52 -32.16 3.83
CA LEU A 206 16.52 -31.57 2.50
C LEU A 206 17.81 -31.92 1.74
N THR A 207 17.63 -32.53 0.57
CA THR A 207 18.71 -32.86 -0.36
C THR A 207 18.85 -31.82 -1.49
N SER A 208 17.83 -30.99 -1.70
CA SER A 208 17.78 -29.92 -2.70
C SER A 208 16.87 -28.79 -2.21
N ILE A 209 17.19 -27.55 -2.58
CA ILE A 209 16.37 -26.37 -2.26
C ILE A 209 15.75 -25.74 -3.50
N TRP A 210 16.21 -26.07 -4.70
CA TRP A 210 15.65 -25.56 -5.97
C TRP A 210 14.82 -26.64 -6.66
N ARG A 211 13.54 -26.74 -6.29
CA ARG A 211 12.69 -27.91 -6.56
C ARG A 211 11.47 -27.57 -7.41
N ASP A 212 11.00 -28.59 -8.13
CA ASP A 212 9.84 -28.53 -9.02
C ASP A 212 8.62 -29.30 -8.44
N ASP A 213 8.78 -29.93 -7.28
CA ASP A 213 7.81 -30.83 -6.67
C ASP A 213 7.26 -30.33 -5.32
N VAL A 214 7.31 -29.01 -5.09
CA VAL A 214 6.94 -28.35 -3.83
C VAL A 214 5.80 -27.35 -4.03
N LEU A 215 5.06 -27.09 -2.95
CA LEU A 215 3.96 -26.13 -2.92
C LEU A 215 4.36 -24.89 -2.09
N PRO A 216 3.72 -23.73 -2.34
CA PRO A 216 3.95 -22.53 -1.57
C PRO A 216 3.76 -22.76 -0.07
N CYS A 217 4.68 -22.27 0.75
CA CYS A 217 4.42 -22.11 2.18
C CYS A 217 3.26 -21.13 2.35
N ARG A 218 2.17 -21.59 2.98
CA ARG A 218 0.89 -20.85 3.07
C ARG A 218 1.05 -19.47 3.71
N VAL A 219 1.73 -19.42 4.87
CA VAL A 219 1.98 -18.16 5.60
C VAL A 219 2.75 -17.17 4.73
N TYR A 220 3.77 -17.65 4.03
CA TYR A 220 4.61 -16.80 3.18
C TYR A 220 3.88 -16.35 1.91
N LEU A 221 3.13 -17.25 1.26
CA LEU A 221 2.30 -16.92 0.11
C LEU A 221 1.29 -15.83 0.46
N ARG A 222 0.51 -16.01 1.53
CA ARG A 222 -0.43 -15.00 2.02
C ARG A 222 0.26 -13.66 2.26
N HIS A 223 1.42 -13.65 2.91
CA HIS A 223 2.18 -12.42 3.13
C HIS A 223 2.52 -11.70 1.82
N CYS A 224 2.99 -12.43 0.81
CA CYS A 224 3.36 -11.83 -0.48
C CYS A 224 2.14 -11.32 -1.25
N VAL A 225 1.01 -12.04 -1.21
CA VAL A 225 -0.26 -11.57 -1.80
C VAL A 225 -0.70 -10.27 -1.14
N LEU A 226 -0.76 -10.22 0.19
CA LEU A 226 -1.15 -9.00 0.91
C LEU A 226 -0.19 -7.83 0.64
N ALA A 227 1.10 -8.10 0.51
CA ALA A 227 2.08 -7.08 0.13
C ALA A 227 1.82 -6.55 -1.29
N ALA A 228 1.53 -7.42 -2.25
CA ALA A 228 1.20 -7.03 -3.62
C ALA A 228 -0.12 -6.24 -3.69
N THR A 229 -1.19 -6.71 -3.03
CA THR A 229 -2.49 -6.01 -2.95
C THR A 229 -2.33 -4.58 -2.42
N LYS A 230 -1.51 -4.39 -1.37
CA LYS A 230 -1.24 -3.06 -0.80
C LYS A 230 -0.53 -2.10 -1.74
N LEU A 231 0.25 -2.62 -2.68
CA LEU A 231 0.94 -1.80 -3.68
C LEU A 231 0.01 -1.35 -4.81
N GLY A 232 -1.20 -1.92 -4.89
CA GLY A 232 -2.24 -1.57 -5.87
C GLY A 232 -2.51 -2.69 -6.87
N SER A 233 -3.58 -2.51 -7.66
CA SER A 233 -4.12 -3.54 -8.56
C SER A 233 -3.11 -4.05 -9.61
N ILE A 234 -2.18 -3.21 -10.06
CA ILE A 234 -1.16 -3.59 -11.05
C ILE A 234 -0.14 -4.56 -10.43
N ALA A 235 0.31 -4.28 -9.20
CA ALA A 235 1.23 -5.16 -8.49
C ALA A 235 0.53 -6.47 -8.08
N GLU A 236 -0.73 -6.38 -7.67
CA GLU A 236 -1.57 -7.54 -7.36
C GLU A 236 -1.77 -8.44 -8.57
N ALA A 237 -2.22 -7.90 -9.71
CA ALA A 237 -2.40 -8.67 -10.95
C ALA A 237 -1.07 -9.30 -11.40
N SER A 238 0.02 -8.52 -11.42
CA SER A 238 1.33 -9.07 -11.74
C SER A 238 1.75 -10.19 -10.79
N PHE A 239 1.42 -10.12 -9.51
CA PHE A 239 1.74 -11.17 -8.53
C PHE A 239 0.87 -12.41 -8.74
N LEU A 240 -0.45 -12.25 -8.85
CA LEU A 240 -1.39 -13.36 -8.93
C LEU A 240 -1.29 -14.11 -10.27
N ASP A 241 -1.12 -13.37 -11.37
CA ASP A 241 -1.13 -13.92 -12.73
C ASP A 241 0.28 -14.20 -13.27
N GLY A 242 1.27 -13.39 -12.88
CA GLY A 242 2.66 -13.51 -13.34
C GLY A 242 3.56 -14.38 -12.44
N THR A 243 3.00 -15.00 -11.40
CA THR A 243 3.72 -15.93 -10.52
C THR A 243 3.18 -17.33 -10.69
N VAL A 244 4.07 -18.29 -10.92
CA VAL A 244 3.74 -19.70 -11.08
C VAL A 244 4.24 -20.55 -9.90
N LEU A 245 3.61 -21.71 -9.71
CA LEU A 245 4.07 -22.73 -8.78
C LEU A 245 5.26 -23.51 -9.34
N ALA A 246 5.82 -24.43 -8.55
CA ALA A 246 6.98 -25.23 -8.92
C ALA A 246 6.81 -26.00 -10.25
N ASP A 247 5.57 -26.30 -10.64
CA ASP A 247 5.20 -26.91 -11.92
C ASP A 247 5.34 -25.99 -13.14
N ARG A 248 5.57 -24.68 -12.91
CA ARG A 248 5.68 -23.61 -13.91
C ARG A 248 4.44 -23.38 -14.76
N THR A 249 3.31 -23.94 -14.36
CA THR A 249 2.06 -23.87 -15.11
C THR A 249 0.95 -23.29 -14.27
N THR A 250 0.79 -23.74 -13.03
CA THR A 250 -0.26 -23.26 -12.14
C THR A 250 0.08 -21.87 -11.64
N THR A 251 -0.77 -20.88 -11.90
CA THR A 251 -0.61 -19.52 -11.38
C THR A 251 -1.00 -19.43 -9.91
N VAL A 252 -0.53 -18.39 -9.22
CA VAL A 252 -0.97 -18.10 -7.85
C VAL A 252 -2.47 -17.86 -7.79
N ARG A 253 -3.07 -17.18 -8.79
CA ARG A 253 -4.52 -16.97 -8.85
C ARG A 253 -5.28 -18.29 -8.83
N GLU A 254 -4.98 -19.18 -9.76
CA GLU A 254 -5.62 -20.50 -9.87
C GLU A 254 -5.41 -21.33 -8.61
N TRP A 255 -4.22 -21.22 -7.99
CA TRP A 255 -3.93 -21.93 -6.74
C TRP A 255 -4.78 -21.43 -5.57
N LEU A 256 -4.95 -20.10 -5.42
CA LEU A 256 -5.77 -19.50 -4.37
C LEU A 256 -7.27 -19.71 -4.59
N GLU A 257 -7.74 -19.76 -5.84
CA GLU A 257 -9.12 -20.11 -6.14
C GLU A 257 -9.47 -21.53 -5.67
N LYS A 258 -8.53 -22.47 -5.80
CA LYS A 258 -8.67 -23.85 -5.32
C LYS A 258 -8.44 -23.99 -3.81
N ASN A 259 -7.66 -23.09 -3.20
CA ASN A 259 -7.25 -23.12 -1.80
C ASN A 259 -7.44 -21.76 -1.11
N PRO A 260 -8.68 -21.23 -1.06
CA PRO A 260 -8.94 -19.88 -0.54
C PRO A 260 -8.57 -19.73 0.94
N GLU A 261 -8.57 -20.83 1.70
CA GLU A 261 -8.22 -20.87 3.11
C GLU A 261 -6.73 -20.57 3.39
N ILE A 262 -5.89 -20.44 2.36
CA ILE A 262 -4.53 -19.89 2.49
C ILE A 262 -4.57 -18.43 2.96
N MET A 263 -5.57 -17.66 2.52
CA MET A 263 -5.71 -16.25 2.90
C MET A 263 -6.15 -16.05 4.36
N ASP A 264 -6.61 -17.12 5.02
CA ASP A 264 -6.93 -17.14 6.45
C ASP A 264 -5.73 -17.52 7.33
N GLU A 265 -4.61 -17.98 6.75
CA GLU A 265 -3.44 -18.44 7.48
C GLU A 265 -2.81 -17.30 8.30
N LEU A 266 -2.55 -17.51 9.59
CA LEU A 266 -1.90 -16.51 10.43
C LEU A 266 -0.42 -16.86 10.63
N PRO A 267 0.49 -15.88 10.56
CA PRO A 267 1.86 -16.12 10.95
C PRO A 267 1.93 -16.44 12.45
N PRO A 268 2.91 -17.26 12.89
CA PRO A 268 3.20 -17.42 14.30
C PRO A 268 3.56 -16.07 14.96
N PRO A 269 3.42 -15.94 16.28
CA PRO A 269 3.70 -14.71 17.03
C PRO A 269 5.02 -14.02 16.64
N SER A 270 6.08 -14.81 16.49
CA SER A 270 7.44 -14.35 16.14
C SER A 270 7.53 -13.70 14.76
N LEU A 271 6.54 -13.93 13.89
CA LEU A 271 6.48 -13.40 12.54
C LEU A 271 5.31 -12.42 12.33
N ALA A 272 4.47 -12.18 13.33
CA ALA A 272 3.29 -11.33 13.20
C ALA A 272 3.66 -9.94 12.66
N GLN A 273 4.65 -9.27 13.24
CA GLN A 273 5.08 -7.95 12.79
C GLN A 273 5.57 -7.93 11.33
N ARG A 274 6.16 -9.04 10.85
CA ARG A 274 6.72 -9.12 9.50
C ARG A 274 5.71 -9.60 8.46
N TYR A 275 4.88 -10.58 8.82
CA TYR A 275 4.03 -11.36 7.90
C TYR A 275 2.52 -11.20 8.13
N ALA A 276 2.06 -10.46 9.14
CA ALA A 276 0.63 -10.29 9.37
C ALA A 276 -0.08 -9.57 8.21
N GLY A 277 0.68 -8.90 7.34
CA GLY A 277 0.11 -8.11 6.25
C GLY A 277 -0.52 -6.83 6.79
N ILE A 278 -0.02 -6.32 7.90
CA ILE A 278 -0.46 -5.10 8.57
C ILE A 278 0.66 -4.06 8.41
N ALA A 279 0.32 -2.78 8.24
CA ALA A 279 1.32 -1.72 8.32
C ALA A 279 1.93 -1.71 9.75
N SER A 280 3.11 -1.13 9.90
CA SER A 280 3.82 -0.98 11.16
C SER A 280 2.92 -0.72 12.39
N SER A 281 3.18 -1.51 13.44
CA SER A 281 2.88 -1.29 14.86
C SER A 281 1.48 -0.77 15.24
N GLU A 282 0.55 -1.71 15.52
CA GLU A 282 -0.31 -1.71 16.74
C GLU A 282 -1.30 -2.89 16.78
N GLU A 283 -1.60 -3.56 15.65
CA GLU A 283 -2.51 -4.73 15.66
C GLU A 283 -1.85 -6.04 16.18
N SER A 284 -0.54 -6.04 16.45
CA SER A 284 0.18 -7.26 16.83
C SER A 284 -0.08 -7.70 18.29
N SER A 285 -0.47 -6.80 19.19
CA SER A 285 -0.76 -7.16 20.60
C SER A 285 -2.20 -7.65 20.80
N ASP A 286 -3.12 -7.19 19.97
CA ASP A 286 -4.54 -7.56 20.10
C ASP A 286 -4.83 -8.93 19.48
N LEU A 287 -4.10 -9.34 18.43
CA LEU A 287 -4.28 -10.67 17.85
C LEU A 287 -3.64 -11.81 18.66
N LEU A 288 -2.63 -11.52 19.49
CA LEU A 288 -1.98 -12.52 20.34
C LEU A 288 -2.76 -12.82 21.64
N ASN A 289 -3.62 -11.91 22.08
CA ASN A 289 -4.46 -12.09 23.28
C ASN A 289 -5.91 -12.49 22.95
N TYR A 290 -6.28 -12.60 21.67
CA TYR A 290 -7.68 -12.74 21.26
C TYR A 290 -7.87 -13.97 20.36
N ARG A 291 -7.91 -15.17 20.99
CA ARG A 291 -8.88 -16.26 20.69
C ARG A 291 -8.53 -17.57 21.42
N HIS A 292 -8.96 -17.66 22.66
CA HIS A 292 -9.74 -18.83 23.09
C HIS A 292 -11.20 -18.34 23.21
N GLY A 293 -12.06 -18.74 22.27
CA GLY A 293 -13.48 -18.40 22.31
C GLY A 293 -13.98 -17.67 21.06
N ASN A 294 -14.87 -18.35 20.34
CA ASN A 294 -15.84 -17.92 19.33
C ASN A 294 -15.46 -16.89 18.24
N ARG A 295 -15.68 -17.35 17.01
CA ARG A 295 -15.34 -16.70 15.75
C ARG A 295 -16.58 -15.97 15.20
N GLU A 296 -16.70 -14.67 15.43
CA GLU A 296 -17.49 -13.81 14.54
C GLU A 296 -16.58 -13.24 13.44
N LYS A 297 -17.09 -13.27 12.21
CA LYS A 297 -16.43 -12.77 10.98
C LYS A 297 -16.32 -11.24 11.08
N LYS A 298 -15.12 -10.67 10.92
CA LYS A 298 -14.94 -9.21 10.88
C LYS A 298 -15.41 -8.70 9.52
N THR A 299 -16.66 -8.33 9.44
CA THR A 299 -17.28 -7.61 8.31
C THR A 299 -16.55 -6.27 8.16
N ILE A 300 -16.16 -5.89 6.92
CA ILE A 300 -15.70 -4.52 6.64
C ILE A 300 -16.86 -3.59 7.04
N GLU A 301 -16.68 -2.75 8.07
CA GLU A 301 -17.72 -1.80 8.43
C GLU A 301 -17.92 -0.82 7.27
N PRO A 302 -19.16 -0.63 6.79
CA PRO A 302 -19.44 0.31 5.73
C PRO A 302 -19.11 1.74 6.17
N LEU A 303 -18.58 2.55 5.24
CA LEU A 303 -18.30 3.97 5.47
C LEU A 303 -19.60 4.69 5.85
N LYS A 304 -19.56 5.42 6.97
CA LYS A 304 -20.69 6.18 7.52
C LYS A 304 -20.68 7.58 6.92
N LEU A 305 -21.68 7.91 6.11
CA LEU A 305 -21.87 9.26 5.57
C LEU A 305 -22.85 10.04 6.45
N PHE A 306 -22.36 11.03 7.18
CA PHE A 306 -23.18 11.94 7.95
C PHE A 306 -23.46 13.22 7.15
N ARG A 307 -24.74 13.46 6.84
CA ARG A 307 -25.19 14.66 6.14
C ARG A 307 -25.58 15.72 7.16
N ILE A 308 -24.76 16.75 7.28
CA ILE A 308 -24.95 17.84 8.22
C ILE A 308 -26.05 18.76 7.67
N THR A 309 -27.12 18.94 8.45
CA THR A 309 -28.18 19.90 8.17
C THR A 309 -27.96 21.22 8.92
N SER A 310 -27.32 21.16 10.09
CA SER A 310 -27.04 22.34 10.91
C SER A 310 -25.73 22.18 11.69
N VAL A 311 -24.90 23.22 11.69
CA VAL A 311 -23.73 23.32 12.56
C VAL A 311 -24.12 24.04 13.86
N ILE A 312 -24.38 23.26 14.91
CA ILE A 312 -24.76 23.81 16.22
C ILE A 312 -23.56 24.46 16.90
N LYS A 313 -22.40 23.81 16.84
CA LYS A 313 -21.15 24.30 17.43
C LYS A 313 -19.96 23.90 16.58
N ALA A 314 -19.05 24.83 16.33
CA ALA A 314 -17.75 24.55 15.75
C ALA A 314 -16.72 25.51 16.37
N THR A 315 -16.07 25.07 17.44
CA THR A 315 -15.10 25.88 18.17
C THR A 315 -13.71 25.31 17.95
N GLY A 316 -12.78 26.15 17.47
CA GLY A 316 -11.34 25.87 17.50
C GLY A 316 -10.71 26.23 18.85
N GLY A 317 -9.39 26.31 18.90
CA GLY A 317 -8.64 26.64 20.12
C GLY A 317 -7.89 25.44 20.70
N PHE A 318 -7.63 25.43 22.00
CA PHE A 318 -6.86 24.36 22.66
C PHE A 318 -7.61 23.02 22.66
N ASP A 319 -8.94 23.07 22.77
CA ASP A 319 -9.84 21.91 22.77
C ASP A 319 -10.91 22.04 21.67
N PRO A 320 -10.56 21.75 20.40
CA PRO A 320 -11.55 21.78 19.33
C PRO A 320 -12.74 20.88 19.62
N CYS A 321 -13.95 21.40 19.41
CA CYS A 321 -15.17 20.60 19.51
C CYS A 321 -16.21 21.05 18.50
N PHE A 322 -16.93 20.06 17.99
CA PHE A 322 -17.89 20.21 16.91
C PHE A 322 -19.17 19.47 17.27
N LEU A 323 -20.30 20.16 17.13
CA LEU A 323 -21.62 19.61 17.35
C LEU A 323 -22.45 19.89 16.09
N PHE A 324 -22.85 18.82 15.42
CA PHE A 324 -23.61 18.87 14.18
C PHE A 324 -24.94 18.18 14.37
N GLN A 325 -25.98 18.71 13.73
CA GLN A 325 -27.24 18.03 13.52
C GLN A 325 -27.30 17.53 12.08
N GLY A 326 -27.87 16.36 11.85
CA GLY A 326 -27.90 15.77 10.52
C GLY A 326 -28.60 14.42 10.46
N THR A 327 -28.40 13.73 9.34
CA THR A 327 -28.87 12.35 9.13
C THR A 327 -27.70 11.44 8.74
N LEU A 328 -27.80 10.16 9.05
CA LEU A 328 -26.78 9.17 8.73
C LEU A 328 -27.21 8.28 7.56
N ALA A 329 -26.40 8.26 6.51
CA ALA A 329 -26.49 7.29 5.42
C ALA A 329 -25.33 6.28 5.52
N THR A 330 -25.62 5.01 5.26
CA THR A 330 -24.59 3.95 5.20
C THR A 330 -24.37 3.55 3.75
N LEU A 331 -23.11 3.58 3.31
CA LEU A 331 -22.74 3.19 1.96
C LEU A 331 -22.28 1.73 1.94
N ASN A 332 -22.94 0.90 1.14
CA ASN A 332 -22.39 -0.44 0.86
C ASN A 332 -21.11 -0.31 0.03
N GLY A 333 -20.27 -1.36 -0.02
CA GLY A 333 -18.99 -1.36 -0.75
C GLY A 333 -19.05 -0.98 -2.24
N ASN A 334 -20.25 -0.93 -2.83
CA ASN A 334 -20.51 -0.50 -4.21
C ASN A 334 -21.02 0.95 -4.33
N GLY A 335 -21.06 1.73 -3.24
CA GLY A 335 -21.53 3.12 -3.25
C GLY A 335 -23.04 3.33 -3.30
N LEU A 336 -23.84 2.27 -3.19
CA LEU A 336 -25.30 2.33 -3.18
C LEU A 336 -25.86 2.42 -1.77
N PRO A 337 -27.04 3.07 -1.57
CA PRO A 337 -27.73 3.09 -0.29
C PRO A 337 -28.06 1.66 0.17
N ALA A 338 -27.72 1.32 1.42
CA ALA A 338 -28.22 0.10 2.04
C ALA A 338 -29.72 0.27 2.35
N HIS A 339 -30.61 -0.37 1.58
CA HIS A 339 -32.07 -0.30 1.78
C HIS A 339 -32.61 -1.22 2.89
N SER A 340 -31.74 -1.80 3.73
CA SER A 340 -32.11 -2.71 4.82
C SER A 340 -31.93 -2.04 6.18
N SER A 341 -32.92 -2.23 7.07
CA SER A 341 -32.90 -1.86 8.49
C SER A 341 -31.50 -1.96 9.12
N MET A 342 -31.02 -0.85 9.67
CA MET A 342 -29.70 -0.75 10.26
C MET A 342 -29.58 -1.64 11.51
N SER A 343 -28.53 -2.46 11.57
CA SER A 343 -28.06 -3.09 12.81
C SER A 343 -26.72 -2.45 13.17
N LEU A 344 -26.74 -1.54 14.14
CA LEU A 344 -25.53 -0.93 14.69
C LEU A 344 -25.10 -1.75 15.92
N PHE A 345 -23.87 -2.25 15.90
CA PHE A 345 -23.28 -2.89 17.07
C PHE A 345 -22.77 -1.81 18.03
N THR A 346 -23.45 -1.67 19.17
CA THR A 346 -22.92 -0.93 20.34
C THR A 346 -22.02 -1.87 21.14
N ALA A 347 -20.72 -1.61 21.16
CA ALA A 347 -19.81 -2.23 22.11
C ALA A 347 -19.72 -1.36 23.37
N GLU A 348 -20.49 -1.69 24.41
CA GLU A 348 -20.18 -1.25 25.78
C GLU A 348 -19.59 -2.41 26.58
N ARG A 349 -18.48 -2.14 27.26
CA ARG A 349 -17.82 -3.08 28.17
C ARG A 349 -18.38 -2.83 29.57
N SER A 350 -19.17 -3.77 30.11
CA SER A 350 -19.50 -3.77 31.54
C SER A 350 -18.42 -4.53 32.32
N ASP A 351 -18.04 -4.01 33.48
CA ASP A 351 -16.99 -4.57 34.33
C ASP A 351 -17.38 -5.88 35.05
N THR A 352 -18.52 -6.51 34.72
CA THR A 352 -19.03 -7.67 35.47
C THR A 352 -19.52 -8.85 34.62
N GLY A 353 -19.04 -9.00 33.37
CA GLY A 353 -18.98 -10.31 32.71
C GLY A 353 -20.30 -11.07 32.50
N THR A 354 -21.43 -10.40 32.34
CA THR A 354 -22.71 -11.04 31.98
C THR A 354 -23.39 -10.25 30.85
N TYR A 355 -23.65 -10.88 29.71
CA TYR A 355 -24.34 -10.28 28.57
C TYR A 355 -25.85 -10.36 28.78
N SER A 356 -26.52 -9.21 28.94
CA SER A 356 -27.95 -9.09 28.70
C SER A 356 -28.12 -8.44 27.32
N SER A 357 -28.95 -9.06 26.48
CA SER A 357 -29.33 -8.53 25.16
C SER A 357 -29.97 -7.16 25.30
N LEU A 358 -29.23 -6.11 24.93
CA LEU A 358 -29.75 -4.75 24.81
C LEU A 358 -29.98 -4.47 23.32
N ARG A 359 -31.15 -3.89 23.04
CA ARG A 359 -31.71 -3.66 21.70
C ARG A 359 -30.71 -2.98 20.77
N THR A 360 -30.56 -3.50 19.56
CA THR A 360 -29.96 -2.76 18.44
C THR A 360 -30.88 -1.60 18.06
N PRO A 361 -30.44 -0.33 18.15
CA PRO A 361 -31.23 0.78 17.64
C PRO A 361 -31.23 0.71 16.12
N SER A 362 -32.37 0.34 15.53
CA SER A 362 -32.62 0.48 14.10
C SER A 362 -32.84 1.97 13.80
N CYS A 363 -31.80 2.68 13.37
CA CYS A 363 -31.92 4.06 12.95
C CYS A 363 -32.62 4.12 11.58
N SER A 364 -33.65 4.97 11.46
CA SER A 364 -34.28 5.19 10.15
C SER A 364 -33.40 6.08 9.26
N PRO A 365 -33.38 5.91 7.92
CA PRO A 365 -32.48 6.65 7.01
C PRO A 365 -32.57 8.18 7.09
N ASP A 366 -33.69 8.71 7.60
CA ASP A 366 -33.98 10.13 7.73
C ASP A 366 -34.13 10.58 9.19
N GLN A 367 -33.70 9.75 10.14
CA GLN A 367 -33.77 10.10 11.56
C GLN A 367 -32.85 11.28 11.87
N PRO A 368 -33.33 12.32 12.56
CA PRO A 368 -32.48 13.42 13.01
C PRO A 368 -31.53 12.94 14.11
N LEU A 369 -30.24 13.18 13.92
CA LEU A 369 -29.17 12.74 14.80
C LEU A 369 -28.22 13.89 15.13
N THR A 370 -27.58 13.77 16.28
CA THR A 370 -26.52 14.66 16.74
C THR A 370 -25.17 13.98 16.64
N LEU A 371 -24.26 14.55 15.85
CA LEU A 371 -22.86 14.14 15.78
C LEU A 371 -22.00 15.11 16.59
N TYR A 372 -21.36 14.60 17.63
CA TYR A 372 -20.42 15.33 18.45
C TYR A 372 -18.99 14.83 18.20
N ILE A 373 -18.10 15.70 17.71
CA ILE A 373 -16.68 15.42 17.53
C ILE A 373 -15.90 16.28 18.52
N SER A 374 -15.07 15.66 19.37
CA SER A 374 -14.31 16.37 20.40
C SER A 374 -12.84 15.97 20.40
N TYR A 375 -11.98 16.95 20.61
CA TYR A 375 -10.56 16.74 20.87
C TYR A 375 -10.36 16.04 22.22
N GLU A 376 -9.59 14.96 22.25
CA GLU A 376 -9.17 14.28 23.47
C GLU A 376 -7.68 14.51 23.70
N HIS A 377 -7.31 15.11 24.84
CA HIS A 377 -5.91 15.24 25.20
C HIS A 377 -5.25 13.87 25.28
N PRO A 378 -4.08 13.68 24.66
CA PRO A 378 -3.39 12.41 24.73
C PRO A 378 -2.99 12.13 26.18
N SER A 379 -3.66 11.18 26.84
CA SER A 379 -3.25 10.69 28.15
C SER A 379 -1.82 10.15 28.07
N PRO A 380 -0.95 10.30 29.09
CA PRO A 380 0.39 9.71 29.10
C PRO A 380 0.41 8.19 28.83
N LYS A 381 -0.71 7.50 29.11
CA LYS A 381 -0.91 6.08 28.77
C LYS A 381 -1.30 5.86 27.29
N ILE A 382 -2.00 6.81 26.67
CA ILE A 382 -2.45 6.78 25.27
C ILE A 382 -1.32 7.18 24.32
N LYS A 383 -0.45 8.13 24.70
CA LYS A 383 0.74 8.52 23.91
C LYS A 383 1.72 7.37 23.64
N ARG A 384 1.66 6.28 24.41
CA ARG A 384 2.49 5.07 24.22
C ARG A 384 1.81 3.97 23.39
N ALA A 385 0.52 4.10 23.11
CA ALA A 385 -0.31 3.02 22.60
C ALA A 385 -1.04 3.32 21.28
N ARG A 386 -1.02 4.57 20.80
CA ARG A 386 -1.62 5.03 19.54
C ARG A 386 -0.83 6.19 18.93
N LEU A 387 0.28 5.89 18.25
CA LEU A 387 1.11 6.93 17.63
C LEU A 387 0.51 7.51 16.33
N ASP A 388 -0.41 6.78 15.67
CA ASP A 388 -0.91 7.10 14.33
C ASP A 388 -2.40 7.52 14.28
N THR A 389 -3.03 7.81 15.42
CA THR A 389 -4.41 8.31 15.46
C THR A 389 -4.48 9.77 15.88
N ALA A 390 -5.34 10.54 15.21
CA ALA A 390 -5.67 11.89 15.61
C ALA A 390 -6.32 11.89 17.00
N PRO A 391 -6.05 12.92 17.83
CA PRO A 391 -6.62 13.10 19.16
C PRO A 391 -8.08 13.54 19.10
N TYR A 392 -8.92 12.83 18.34
CA TYR A 392 -10.35 13.08 18.23
C TYR A 392 -11.14 11.82 18.49
N ARG A 393 -12.33 12.04 19.03
CA ARG A 393 -13.41 11.07 19.07
C ARG A 393 -14.64 11.65 18.43
N TYR A 394 -15.51 10.79 17.94
CA TYR A 394 -16.89 11.18 17.67
C TYR A 394 -17.87 10.32 18.47
N SER A 395 -19.02 10.90 18.79
CA SER A 395 -20.21 10.21 19.28
C SER A 395 -21.42 10.66 18.49
N LEU A 396 -22.20 9.71 18.03
CA LEU A 396 -23.45 9.89 17.32
C LEU A 396 -24.60 9.54 18.26
N ARG A 397 -25.59 10.43 18.37
CA ARG A 397 -26.72 10.30 19.27
C ARG A 397 -28.04 10.55 18.55
N ASP A 398 -29.09 9.93 19.06
CA ASP A 398 -30.47 10.18 18.64
C ASP A 398 -30.93 11.55 19.17
N ASP A 399 -31.48 12.42 18.32
CA ASP A 399 -31.97 13.73 18.75
C ASP A 399 -33.23 13.64 19.63
N VAL A 400 -33.98 12.53 19.56
CA VAL A 400 -35.27 12.40 20.24
C VAL A 400 -35.09 12.01 21.71
N ASP A 401 -34.22 11.04 21.99
CA ASP A 401 -34.04 10.47 23.33
C ASP A 401 -32.61 10.58 23.87
N ASP A 402 -31.71 11.26 23.14
CA ASP A 402 -30.27 11.44 23.46
C ASP A 402 -29.50 10.10 23.60
N SER A 403 -30.07 8.99 23.11
CA SER A 403 -29.43 7.68 23.19
C SER A 403 -28.17 7.62 22.33
N LEU A 404 -27.12 6.97 22.84
CA LEU A 404 -25.86 6.79 22.12
C LEU A 404 -26.02 5.72 21.04
N ILE A 405 -25.86 6.14 19.78
CA ILE A 405 -25.99 5.28 18.61
C ILE A 405 -24.64 4.68 18.22
N ALA A 406 -23.59 5.49 18.18
CA ALA A 406 -22.24 5.06 17.84
C ALA A 406 -21.17 5.95 18.48
N CYS A 407 -19.99 5.41 18.75
CA CYS A 407 -18.84 6.19 19.22
C CYS A 407 -17.55 5.58 18.68
N SER A 408 -16.60 6.43 18.28
CA SER A 408 -15.24 5.99 17.93
C SER A 408 -14.21 6.94 18.53
N ARG A 409 -13.04 6.41 18.88
CA ARG A 409 -11.89 7.17 19.42
C ARG A 409 -10.65 6.88 18.61
N GLY A 410 -9.85 7.92 18.38
CA GLY A 410 -8.62 7.82 17.60
C GLY A 410 -8.91 7.79 16.12
N LEU A 411 -9.50 8.87 15.58
CA LEU A 411 -9.75 9.02 14.15
C LEU A 411 -8.44 9.09 13.36
N ALA A 412 -8.50 8.92 12.04
CA ALA A 412 -7.31 9.04 11.20
C ALA A 412 -6.62 10.42 11.35
N THR A 413 -5.29 10.44 11.25
CA THR A 413 -4.48 11.67 11.26
C THR A 413 -4.58 12.48 9.97
N GLU A 414 -5.33 12.01 8.99
CA GLU A 414 -5.58 12.69 7.72
C GLU A 414 -7.08 12.84 7.45
N ILE A 415 -7.44 14.02 6.94
CA ILE A 415 -8.78 14.33 6.45
C ILE A 415 -8.69 14.91 5.04
N LEU A 416 -9.54 14.41 4.15
CA LEU A 416 -9.62 14.80 2.75
C LEU A 416 -10.82 15.72 2.56
N PHE A 417 -10.62 16.86 1.91
CA PHE A 417 -11.68 17.84 1.63
C PHE A 417 -11.90 17.98 0.13
N ASP A 418 -13.17 18.07 -0.28
CA ASP A 418 -13.58 18.49 -1.61
C ASP A 418 -14.49 19.72 -1.50
N THR A 419 -13.95 20.87 -1.90
CA THR A 419 -14.63 22.17 -1.89
C THR A 419 -15.69 22.30 -2.98
N THR A 420 -15.67 21.45 -4.01
CA THR A 420 -16.66 21.49 -5.09
C THR A 420 -17.99 20.88 -4.65
N ILE A 421 -17.95 19.92 -3.74
CA ILE A 421 -19.11 19.18 -3.25
C ILE A 421 -19.37 19.34 -1.73
N ASN A 422 -18.66 20.28 -1.08
CA ASN A 422 -18.75 20.56 0.35
C ASN A 422 -18.63 19.30 1.22
N MET A 423 -17.62 18.46 0.94
CA MET A 423 -17.47 17.16 1.60
C MET A 423 -16.11 17.02 2.27
N ALA A 424 -16.08 16.33 3.41
CA ALA A 424 -14.87 15.88 4.07
C ALA A 424 -14.91 14.36 4.33
N ILE A 425 -13.83 13.65 4.07
CA ILE A 425 -13.67 12.23 4.40
C ILE A 425 -12.58 12.10 5.44
N TRP A 426 -12.94 11.57 6.62
CA TRP A 426 -12.03 11.40 7.73
C TRP A 426 -11.75 9.91 7.92
N GLY A 427 -10.67 9.45 7.28
CA GLY A 427 -10.26 8.05 7.26
C GLY A 427 -11.28 7.14 6.55
N ALA A 428 -11.43 5.91 7.04
CA ALA A 428 -12.44 4.94 6.60
C ALA A 428 -13.71 5.00 7.46
N GLU A 429 -13.73 5.83 8.50
CA GLU A 429 -14.71 5.78 9.58
C GLU A 429 -15.92 6.67 9.33
N ILE A 430 -15.71 7.88 8.80
CA ILE A 430 -16.79 8.85 8.64
C ILE A 430 -16.54 9.82 7.47
N ALA A 431 -17.57 10.05 6.67
CA ALA A 431 -17.65 11.13 5.70
C ALA A 431 -18.67 12.16 6.17
N LEU A 432 -18.36 13.45 6.00
CA LEU A 432 -19.18 14.59 6.40
C LEU A 432 -19.57 15.37 5.15
N SER A 433 -20.87 15.56 4.92
CA SER A 433 -21.38 16.48 3.91
C SER A 433 -21.88 17.74 4.59
N PHE A 434 -21.33 18.90 4.22
CA PHE A 434 -21.63 20.19 4.84
C PHE A 434 -22.72 20.94 4.06
N PRO A 435 -23.56 21.75 4.74
CA PRO A 435 -24.60 22.55 4.07
C PRO A 435 -24.01 23.63 3.15
N SER A 436 -22.84 24.16 3.50
CA SER A 436 -22.17 25.20 2.75
C SER A 436 -20.64 25.08 2.78
N LEU A 437 -19.98 25.65 1.76
CA LEU A 437 -18.53 25.78 1.69
C LEU A 437 -17.96 26.53 2.91
N LYS A 438 -18.67 27.56 3.37
CA LYS A 438 -18.27 28.38 4.52
C LYS A 438 -18.17 27.55 5.80
N GLU A 439 -19.14 26.68 6.06
CA GLU A 439 -19.14 25.81 7.24
C GLU A 439 -18.05 24.76 7.17
N MET A 440 -17.82 24.18 5.99
CA MET A 440 -16.73 23.23 5.78
C MET A 440 -15.35 23.87 6.01
N GLN A 441 -15.14 25.08 5.47
CA GLN A 441 -13.91 25.84 5.69
C GLN A 441 -13.73 26.19 7.16
N HIS A 442 -14.78 26.65 7.83
CA HIS A 442 -14.73 26.94 9.27
C HIS A 442 -14.36 25.69 10.08
N PHE A 443 -14.96 24.53 9.78
CA PHE A 443 -14.58 23.25 10.36
C PHE A 443 -13.09 22.93 10.13
N ALA A 444 -12.62 23.02 8.89
CA ALA A 444 -11.22 22.75 8.53
C ALA A 444 -10.23 23.64 9.30
N THR A 445 -10.54 24.93 9.46
CA THR A 445 -9.68 25.88 10.21
C THR A 445 -9.64 25.62 11.71
N CYS A 446 -10.65 24.94 12.25
CA CYS A 446 -10.73 24.62 13.68
C CYS A 446 -10.00 23.31 14.04
N LEU A 447 -9.69 22.47 13.06
CA LEU A 447 -8.95 21.22 13.27
C LEU A 447 -7.51 21.47 13.69
N ARG A 448 -7.00 20.59 14.54
CA ARG A 448 -5.63 20.57 15.06
C ARG A 448 -5.08 19.17 15.12
N ASN A 449 -3.78 18.98 14.88
CA ASN A 449 -3.12 17.68 14.92
C ASN A 449 -3.75 16.66 13.95
N VAL A 450 -4.23 17.16 12.81
CA VAL A 450 -4.72 16.39 11.66
C VAL A 450 -4.16 17.06 10.40
N THR A 451 -3.72 16.26 9.45
CA THR A 451 -3.29 16.70 8.12
C THR A 451 -4.52 16.88 7.24
N THR A 452 -4.70 18.06 6.66
CA THR A 452 -5.82 18.35 5.74
C THR A 452 -5.33 18.37 4.30
N LYS A 453 -5.97 17.64 3.39
CA LYS A 453 -5.67 17.68 1.94
C LYS A 453 -6.90 18.06 1.14
N ASN A 454 -6.75 18.98 0.19
CA ASN A 454 -7.79 19.27 -0.79
C ASN A 454 -7.63 18.34 -2.00
N MET A 455 -8.71 17.64 -2.37
CA MET A 455 -8.74 16.68 -3.47
C MET A 455 -10.13 16.65 -4.09
N SER A 456 -10.21 16.46 -5.41
CA SER A 456 -11.49 16.14 -6.02
C SER A 456 -11.90 14.71 -5.66
N LEU A 457 -13.07 14.58 -5.06
CA LEU A 457 -13.74 13.34 -4.70
C LEU A 457 -14.78 12.94 -5.76
N ALA A 458 -14.76 13.52 -6.96
CA ALA A 458 -15.75 13.27 -8.01
C ALA A 458 -15.88 11.79 -8.42
N SER A 459 -14.81 11.00 -8.27
CA SER A 459 -14.81 9.54 -8.49
C SER A 459 -15.09 8.72 -7.24
N HIS A 460 -15.24 9.36 -6.08
CA HIS A 460 -15.52 8.69 -4.81
C HIS A 460 -17.00 8.32 -4.70
N PRO A 461 -17.37 7.14 -4.17
CA PRO A 461 -18.77 6.73 -3.99
C PRO A 461 -19.66 7.75 -3.27
N CYS A 462 -19.07 8.53 -2.35
CA CYS A 462 -19.78 9.57 -1.60
C CYS A 462 -20.20 10.77 -2.47
N ALA A 463 -19.57 11.03 -3.62
CA ALA A 463 -19.86 12.20 -4.45
C ALA A 463 -21.30 12.24 -4.96
N ALA A 464 -21.92 11.07 -5.19
CA ALA A 464 -23.33 10.94 -5.56
C ALA A 464 -24.30 11.49 -4.50
N PHE A 465 -23.81 11.70 -3.27
CA PHE A 465 -24.60 12.19 -2.13
C PHE A 465 -24.34 13.66 -1.81
N SER A 466 -23.51 14.34 -2.61
CA SER A 466 -23.37 15.78 -2.51
C SER A 466 -24.64 16.49 -2.97
N THR A 467 -25.17 17.36 -2.12
CA THR A 467 -26.29 18.25 -2.46
C THR A 467 -25.74 19.61 -2.88
N PRO A 468 -26.37 20.29 -3.85
CA PRO A 468 -27.69 20.89 -3.64
C PRO A 468 -28.75 20.42 -4.65
N ARG A 469 -29.83 19.82 -4.13
CA ARG A 469 -31.14 19.90 -4.79
C ARG A 469 -31.73 21.27 -4.41
N PRO A 470 -32.10 22.15 -5.34
CA PRO A 470 -32.82 23.38 -4.99
C PRO A 470 -34.13 23.00 -4.30
N LEU A 471 -34.42 23.62 -3.16
CA LEU A 471 -35.77 23.67 -2.62
C LEU A 471 -36.64 24.40 -3.64
N THR A 472 -37.41 23.69 -4.46
CA THR A 472 -38.56 24.28 -5.13
C THR A 472 -39.52 24.80 -4.06
N PRO A 473 -39.94 26.08 -4.11
CA PRO A 473 -40.99 26.55 -3.21
C PRO A 473 -42.32 25.85 -3.55
N PRO A 474 -43.21 25.67 -2.56
CA PRO A 474 -44.46 24.96 -2.79
C PRO A 474 -45.39 25.81 -3.67
N GLY A 475 -45.82 25.23 -4.77
CA GLY A 475 -46.92 25.74 -5.60
C GLY A 475 -46.46 26.33 -6.92
N VAL A 476 -46.60 25.57 -8.01
CA VAL A 476 -47.63 25.79 -9.04
C VAL A 476 -47.78 24.46 -9.79
N ALA A 477 -48.99 23.91 -9.76
CA ALA A 477 -49.36 22.79 -10.61
C ALA A 477 -49.39 23.26 -12.07
N ALA A 478 -48.68 22.56 -12.96
CA ALA A 478 -48.93 22.62 -14.39
C ALA A 478 -49.06 21.20 -14.90
N LEU A 479 -50.32 20.80 -15.10
CA LEU A 479 -50.70 19.72 -16.00
C LEU A 479 -50.18 20.02 -17.40
N THR A 480 -49.63 19.02 -18.07
CA THR A 480 -49.97 18.61 -19.46
C THR A 480 -49.15 17.36 -19.78
N CYS A 481 -49.77 16.19 -19.77
CA CYS A 481 -50.43 15.54 -20.91
C CYS A 481 -49.44 14.84 -21.86
N ILE A 482 -49.51 13.51 -21.76
CA ILE A 482 -48.98 12.48 -22.63
C ILE A 482 -49.57 12.62 -24.05
N THR A 483 -48.76 12.41 -25.10
CA THR A 483 -48.98 11.46 -26.22
C THR A 483 -47.85 11.53 -27.28
N PRO A 484 -47.65 10.47 -28.09
CA PRO A 484 -46.34 10.04 -28.62
C PRO A 484 -46.15 10.18 -30.14
N GLU A 485 -44.93 9.85 -30.58
CA GLU A 485 -44.48 9.35 -31.91
C GLU A 485 -44.92 10.05 -33.21
N VAL A 486 -43.94 10.42 -34.06
CA VAL A 486 -43.82 9.94 -35.46
C VAL A 486 -42.37 10.15 -35.93
N SER A 487 -41.75 9.06 -36.40
CA SER A 487 -40.52 9.02 -37.20
C SER A 487 -40.79 9.49 -38.63
N LEU A 488 -39.85 10.22 -39.27
CA LEU A 488 -39.48 9.99 -40.68
C LEU A 488 -38.25 10.81 -41.12
N LEU A 489 -37.57 10.20 -42.09
CA LEU A 489 -36.25 10.43 -42.65
C LEU A 489 -36.14 11.63 -43.62
N THR A 490 -34.88 11.84 -44.04
CA THR A 490 -34.38 12.59 -45.22
C THR A 490 -34.25 14.09 -45.02
N GLY A 491 -33.23 14.78 -45.50
CA GLY A 491 -32.14 14.48 -46.42
C GLY A 491 -31.34 15.78 -46.59
N ALA A 492 -30.13 15.65 -47.12
CA ALA A 492 -29.15 16.71 -47.31
C ALA A 492 -29.70 17.99 -48.00
N ASP A 493 -29.12 19.14 -47.67
CA ASP A 493 -28.29 19.86 -48.64
C ASP A 493 -27.50 21.03 -48.02
N SER A 494 -26.29 21.14 -48.51
CA SER A 494 -25.32 22.22 -48.37
C SER A 494 -25.82 23.57 -48.91
N LEU A 495 -25.31 24.69 -48.38
CA LEU A 495 -24.61 25.74 -49.15
C LEU A 495 -24.29 26.99 -48.30
N THR A 496 -22.98 27.29 -48.25
CA THR A 496 -22.32 28.62 -48.38
C THR A 496 -22.79 29.84 -47.56
N GLY A 497 -21.80 30.48 -46.92
CA GLY A 497 -21.39 31.82 -47.36
C GLY A 497 -21.26 32.94 -46.32
N ALA A 498 -20.06 33.53 -46.31
CA ALA A 498 -19.69 34.91 -45.90
C ALA A 498 -19.75 35.27 -44.39
N GLN A 499 -18.62 35.56 -43.72
CA GLN A 499 -17.76 36.76 -43.77
C GLN A 499 -18.40 38.07 -43.25
N GLY A 500 -17.71 38.68 -42.28
CA GLY A 500 -17.94 40.03 -41.72
C GLY A 500 -17.52 40.03 -40.24
N ALA A 501 -16.24 40.12 -39.86
CA ALA A 501 -15.34 41.28 -39.90
C ALA A 501 -15.86 42.51 -39.15
N LEU A 502 -14.98 43.04 -38.27
CA LEU A 502 -14.84 44.45 -37.84
C LEU A 502 -15.76 44.96 -36.71
N LEU A 503 -15.19 45.14 -35.50
CA LEU A 503 -14.77 46.45 -34.95
C LEU A 503 -14.60 46.39 -33.42
N ALA A 504 -13.34 46.42 -32.97
CA ALA A 504 -12.93 47.24 -31.83
C ALA A 504 -12.33 48.53 -32.42
N PRO A 505 -12.42 49.70 -31.77
CA PRO A 505 -11.31 50.09 -30.89
C PRO A 505 -11.71 51.02 -29.70
N ARG A 506 -11.02 50.92 -28.54
CA ARG A 506 -10.10 51.93 -27.94
C ARG A 506 -10.78 52.93 -26.94
N PRO A 507 -10.02 53.75 -26.16
CA PRO A 507 -9.51 53.42 -24.82
C PRO A 507 -9.72 54.60 -23.84
N GLU A 508 -8.90 54.69 -22.78
CA GLU A 508 -8.62 55.90 -21.94
C GLU A 508 -9.73 56.23 -20.90
N ASP A 509 -9.47 56.55 -19.63
CA ASP A 509 -8.30 57.21 -19.02
C ASP A 509 -8.26 57.09 -17.47
N ALA A 510 -7.06 57.38 -16.94
CA ALA A 510 -6.71 58.00 -15.64
C ALA A 510 -7.06 57.28 -14.30
N ALA A 511 -6.10 56.80 -13.49
CA ALA A 511 -5.06 57.49 -12.70
C ALA A 511 -5.57 58.17 -11.41
N SER A 512 -5.12 57.66 -10.24
CA SER A 512 -4.77 58.49 -9.08
C SER A 512 -3.97 57.71 -8.02
N ASP A 513 -2.87 58.33 -7.61
CA ASP A 513 -1.82 57.95 -6.67
C ASP A 513 -2.21 57.84 -5.19
N ALA A 514 -1.22 57.32 -4.44
CA ALA A 514 -0.75 57.70 -3.09
C ALA A 514 -1.04 56.70 -1.95
N ASP A 515 -0.23 56.52 -0.91
CA ASP A 515 1.21 56.65 -0.62
C ASP A 515 1.38 56.12 0.83
N SER A 516 2.41 55.29 1.10
CA SER A 516 3.09 55.04 2.40
C SER A 516 2.34 54.43 3.63
N PRO A 517 3.04 53.96 4.70
CA PRO A 517 4.31 53.21 4.83
C PRO A 517 4.22 52.01 5.84
N PRO A 518 5.30 51.21 6.11
CA PRO A 518 5.29 50.11 7.10
C PRO A 518 5.96 50.50 8.45
N PRO A 519 5.68 49.78 9.56
CA PRO A 519 6.53 49.75 10.75
C PRO A 519 7.21 48.37 10.91
N GLU A 520 8.54 48.32 10.95
CA GLU A 520 9.43 48.35 12.13
C GLU A 520 9.64 46.98 12.80
N GLU A 521 10.88 46.51 12.69
CA GLU A 521 11.51 45.50 13.54
C GLU A 521 11.85 46.09 14.92
N GLY A 522 11.80 45.26 15.97
CA GLY A 522 12.36 45.62 17.27
C GLY A 522 12.35 44.51 18.31
N LYS A 523 13.53 43.88 18.47
CA LYS A 523 14.10 43.12 19.61
C LYS A 523 14.18 41.60 19.52
#